data_AF-A0A6N7AEM8-F1
#
_entry.id   AF-A0A6N7AEM8-F1
#
_cell.length_a   1.000
_cell.length_b   1.000
_cell.length_c   1.000
_cell.angle_alpha   90.00
_cell.angle_beta   90.00
_cell.angle_gamma   90.00
#
_symmetry.space_group_name_H-M   'P 1'
#
loop_
_entity.id
_entity.type
_entity.pdbx_description
1 polymer ?
#
loop_
_entity_poly.entity_id
_entity_poly.type
_entity_poly.pdbx_seq_one_letter_code
_entity_poly.pdbx_strand_id
1 'polypeptide(L)'
;MSAFWPTFEDLPGLAAPMAGTIGFEQIRKILRQTGELATSVNCPSPGGDGCPRRVVDHGSGRFVAVCGDSPRNCDDLTLTRADIIIHRIDVKELCRQIATALGLSAPATLGAADILHVGDFEPIKGKRFPVTLVLQTERNAPSL
;
A
#
# COMPACT_ATOMS: atom_id res chain seq x y z
N MET A 1 2.67 -19.36 7.00
CA MET A 1 3.65 -18.26 6.90
C MET A 1 2.89 -16.96 6.70
N SER A 2 3.30 -15.86 7.31
CA SER A 2 2.60 -14.56 7.21
C SER A 2 2.71 -14.02 5.78
N ALA A 3 1.58 -13.64 5.16
CA ALA A 3 1.55 -13.00 3.84
C ALA A 3 1.80 -11.48 3.90
N PHE A 4 2.04 -10.93 5.10
CA PHE A 4 2.22 -9.49 5.31
C PHE A 4 3.38 -8.90 4.52
N TRP A 5 4.58 -9.51 4.61
CA TRP A 5 5.76 -8.97 3.94
C TRP A 5 5.70 -9.01 2.42
N PRO A 6 5.34 -10.15 1.80
CA PRO A 6 5.12 -10.19 0.37
C PRO A 6 4.11 -9.11 -0.11
N THR A 7 2.97 -8.97 0.57
CA THR A 7 1.99 -7.96 0.20
C THR A 7 2.51 -6.53 0.38
N PHE A 8 3.23 -6.24 1.46
CA PHE A 8 3.77 -4.90 1.71
C PHE A 8 4.83 -4.50 0.67
N GLU A 9 5.71 -5.43 0.29
CA GLU A 9 6.76 -5.21 -0.70
C GLU A 9 6.19 -5.03 -2.12
N ASP A 10 5.06 -5.67 -2.42
CA ASP A 10 4.37 -5.57 -3.70
C ASP A 10 3.59 -4.24 -3.88
N LEU A 11 3.48 -3.37 -2.87
CA LEU A 11 2.75 -2.10 -2.99
C LEU A 11 3.54 -1.06 -3.80
N PRO A 12 3.09 -0.69 -5.01
CA PRO A 12 3.76 0.34 -5.80
C PRO A 12 3.65 1.71 -5.10
N GLY A 13 4.78 2.38 -4.89
CA GLY A 13 4.80 3.71 -4.26
C GLY A 13 4.18 3.75 -2.85
N LEU A 14 4.11 2.58 -2.17
CA LEU A 14 3.47 2.40 -0.88
C LEU A 14 1.97 2.80 -0.88
N ALA A 15 1.32 2.68 -2.03
CA ALA A 15 -0.09 3.01 -2.20
C ALA A 15 -0.80 2.03 -3.15
N ALA A 16 -2.03 1.65 -2.82
CA ALA A 16 -2.86 0.83 -3.69
C ALA A 16 -4.35 0.95 -3.34
N PRO A 17 -5.26 0.77 -4.30
CA PRO A 17 -6.67 0.51 -4.01
C PRO A 17 -6.85 -0.88 -3.38
N MET A 18 -8.03 -1.15 -2.81
CA MET A 18 -8.36 -2.49 -2.30
C MET A 18 -8.55 -3.48 -3.44
N ALA A 19 -9.25 -3.06 -4.50
CA ALA A 19 -9.46 -3.85 -5.70
C ALA A 19 -8.13 -4.15 -6.41
N GLY A 20 -7.87 -5.43 -6.67
CA GLY A 20 -6.65 -5.88 -7.35
C GLY A 20 -5.42 -6.01 -6.45
N THR A 21 -5.50 -5.64 -5.16
CA THR A 21 -4.39 -5.81 -4.22
C THR A 21 -4.49 -7.12 -3.47
N ILE A 22 -3.58 -8.05 -3.77
CA ILE A 22 -3.54 -9.35 -3.10
C ILE A 22 -3.04 -9.17 -1.66
N GLY A 23 -3.84 -9.64 -0.70
CA GLY A 23 -3.47 -9.57 0.72
C GLY A 23 -3.71 -8.21 1.38
N PHE A 24 -4.57 -7.36 0.80
CA PHE A 24 -4.88 -6.03 1.33
C PHE A 24 -5.29 -6.06 2.83
N GLU A 25 -6.09 -7.04 3.24
CA GLU A 25 -6.55 -7.15 4.64
C GLU A 25 -5.40 -7.39 5.64
N GLN A 26 -4.31 -8.01 5.21
CA GLN A 26 -3.14 -8.27 6.04
C GLN A 26 -2.38 -6.99 6.40
N ILE A 27 -2.40 -6.00 5.50
CA ILE A 27 -1.72 -4.70 5.67
C ILE A 27 -2.67 -3.56 6.05
N ARG A 28 -3.99 -3.79 6.06
CA ARG A 28 -5.03 -2.78 6.29
C ARG A 28 -4.82 -1.91 7.53
N LYS A 29 -4.24 -2.46 8.61
CA LYS A 29 -4.01 -1.73 9.87
C LYS A 29 -2.93 -0.65 9.78
N ILE A 30 -2.02 -0.76 8.81
CA ILE A 30 -0.96 0.23 8.55
C ILE A 30 -1.27 1.08 7.32
N LEU A 31 -2.51 1.02 6.82
CA LEU A 31 -2.97 1.79 5.68
C LEU A 31 -3.88 2.92 6.14
N ARG A 32 -3.74 4.08 5.49
CA ARG A 32 -4.68 5.21 5.59
C ARG A 32 -5.31 5.46 4.23
N GLN A 33 -6.62 5.71 4.22
CA GLN A 33 -7.31 6.16 3.01
C GLN A 33 -6.73 7.51 2.56
N THR A 34 -6.46 7.61 1.27
CA THR A 34 -6.27 8.90 0.61
C THR A 34 -7.63 9.40 0.12
N GLY A 35 -7.74 10.67 -0.25
CA GLY A 35 -8.94 11.19 -0.92
C GLY A 35 -9.01 10.87 -2.41
N GLU A 36 -7.98 10.19 -2.94
CA GLU A 36 -7.77 9.93 -4.36
C GLU A 36 -8.42 8.59 -4.74
N LEU A 37 -8.91 8.51 -5.97
CA LEU A 37 -9.50 7.29 -6.54
C LEU A 37 -8.58 6.73 -7.61
N ALA A 38 -8.42 5.42 -7.63
CA ALA A 38 -7.68 4.72 -8.64
C ALA A 38 -8.41 4.78 -10.00
N THR A 39 -7.65 5.07 -11.04
CA THR A 39 -8.08 5.08 -12.45
C THR A 39 -7.93 3.71 -13.12
N SER A 40 -7.26 2.78 -12.45
CA SER A 40 -6.96 1.44 -12.87
C SER A 40 -6.84 0.49 -11.67
N VAL A 41 -7.08 -0.80 -11.91
CA VAL A 41 -6.93 -1.85 -10.88
C VAL A 41 -6.26 -3.07 -11.48
N ASN A 42 -5.42 -3.73 -10.70
CA ASN A 42 -4.76 -4.97 -11.11
C ASN A 42 -5.80 -6.06 -11.41
N CYS A 43 -5.53 -6.87 -12.43
CA CYS A 43 -6.42 -7.94 -12.83
C CYS A 43 -6.30 -9.13 -11.86
N PRO A 44 -7.41 -9.71 -11.36
CA PRO A 44 -7.38 -10.94 -10.57
C PRO A 44 -7.16 -12.22 -11.39
N SER A 45 -7.28 -12.14 -12.72
CA SER A 45 -6.97 -13.22 -13.68
C SER A 45 -5.49 -13.14 -14.09
N PRO A 46 -4.86 -14.19 -14.66
CA PRO A 46 -3.55 -14.05 -15.29
C PRO A 46 -3.60 -12.88 -16.29
N GLY A 47 -2.86 -11.80 -16.01
CA GLY A 47 -2.91 -10.58 -16.80
C GLY A 47 -2.44 -10.83 -18.24
N GLY A 48 -3.06 -10.13 -19.19
CA GLY A 48 -2.63 -10.03 -20.59
C GLY A 48 -2.00 -8.67 -20.91
N ASP A 49 -1.64 -8.46 -22.18
CA ASP A 49 -0.97 -7.25 -22.68
C ASP A 49 -1.76 -5.94 -22.43
N GLY A 50 -3.08 -6.03 -22.24
CA GLY A 50 -3.98 -4.90 -21.97
C GLY A 50 -4.30 -4.70 -20.49
N CYS A 51 -3.57 -5.35 -19.56
CA CYS A 51 -3.68 -5.13 -18.12
C CYS A 51 -2.72 -4.02 -17.64
N PRO A 52 -3.06 -3.21 -16.61
CA PRO A 52 -4.18 -3.33 -15.68
C PRO A 52 -5.54 -2.91 -16.26
N ARG A 53 -6.63 -3.23 -15.54
CA ARG A 53 -8.00 -2.86 -15.96
C ARG A 53 -8.23 -1.38 -15.73
N ARG A 54 -8.94 -0.71 -16.64
CA ARG A 54 -9.32 0.71 -16.47
C ARG A 54 -10.61 0.83 -15.66
N VAL A 55 -10.63 1.70 -14.66
CA VAL A 55 -11.84 2.04 -13.89
C VAL A 55 -12.63 3.12 -14.63
N VAL A 56 -13.93 2.87 -14.82
CA VAL A 56 -14.88 3.78 -15.45
C VAL A 56 -15.98 4.12 -14.44
N ASP A 57 -16.23 5.42 -14.22
CA ASP A 57 -17.33 5.90 -13.39
C ASP A 57 -18.62 5.95 -14.22
N HIS A 58 -19.64 5.20 -13.79
CA HIS A 58 -20.96 5.18 -14.43
C HIS A 58 -21.97 6.10 -13.70
N GLY A 59 -21.53 6.86 -12.70
CA GLY A 59 -22.36 7.71 -11.87
C GLY A 59 -23.05 6.94 -10.74
N SER A 60 -23.70 7.67 -9.84
CA SER A 60 -24.43 7.11 -8.68
C SER A 60 -23.58 6.21 -7.76
N GLY A 61 -22.26 6.41 -7.73
CA GLY A 61 -21.33 5.62 -6.92
C GLY A 61 -21.02 4.23 -7.49
N ARG A 62 -21.41 3.96 -8.74
CA ARG A 62 -21.11 2.71 -9.45
C ARG A 62 -19.87 2.89 -10.32
N PHE A 63 -18.84 2.11 -10.02
CA PHE A 63 -17.62 2.05 -10.81
C PHE A 63 -17.53 0.69 -11.50
N VAL A 64 -16.91 0.63 -12.68
CA VAL A 64 -16.70 -0.62 -13.42
C VAL A 64 -15.25 -0.69 -13.88
N ALA A 65 -14.54 -1.77 -13.54
CA ALA A 65 -13.21 -2.03 -14.06
C ALA A 65 -13.29 -2.89 -15.34
N VAL A 66 -12.92 -2.27 -16.44
CA VAL A 66 -13.00 -2.79 -17.80
C VAL A 66 -11.70 -3.49 -18.18
N CYS A 67 -11.80 -4.71 -18.72
CA CYS A 67 -10.67 -5.42 -19.31
C CYS A 67 -10.11 -4.65 -20.52
N GLY A 68 -8.80 -4.39 -20.52
CA GLY A 68 -8.11 -3.68 -21.61
C GLY A 68 -7.57 -4.58 -22.71
N ASP A 69 -7.67 -5.91 -22.59
CA ASP A 69 -7.23 -6.85 -23.64
C ASP A 69 -8.12 -6.77 -24.89
N SER A 70 -7.51 -7.01 -26.05
CA SER A 70 -8.20 -7.14 -27.33
C SER A 70 -7.75 -8.44 -28.05
N PRO A 71 -8.61 -9.46 -28.17
CA PRO A 71 -10.00 -9.51 -27.69
C PRO A 71 -10.08 -9.57 -26.16
N ARG A 72 -11.24 -9.17 -25.60
CA ARG A 72 -11.49 -9.20 -24.15
C ARG A 72 -11.33 -10.63 -23.62
N ASN A 73 -10.43 -10.80 -22.65
CA ASN A 73 -10.17 -12.08 -22.00
C ASN A 73 -10.87 -12.23 -20.64
N CYS A 74 -11.46 -11.16 -20.10
CA CYS A 74 -12.07 -11.15 -18.77
C CYS A 74 -13.37 -10.36 -18.74
N ASP A 75 -14.31 -10.80 -17.91
CA ASP A 75 -15.55 -10.05 -17.60
C ASP A 75 -15.27 -8.77 -16.81
N ASP A 76 -16.14 -7.78 -16.95
CA ASP A 76 -16.05 -6.51 -16.22
C ASP A 76 -16.31 -6.70 -14.72
N LEU A 77 -15.61 -5.95 -13.86
CA LEU A 77 -15.81 -5.99 -12.41
C LEU A 77 -16.63 -4.77 -11.98
N THR A 78 -17.74 -5.00 -11.28
CA THR A 78 -18.47 -3.92 -10.61
C THR A 78 -17.76 -3.58 -9.31
N LEU A 79 -17.46 -2.30 -9.11
CA LEU A 79 -16.71 -1.77 -7.97
C LEU A 79 -17.50 -0.66 -7.27
N THR A 80 -17.26 -0.54 -5.98
CA THR A 80 -17.72 0.58 -5.15
C THR A 80 -16.61 1.60 -4.97
N ARG A 81 -16.95 2.79 -4.45
CA ARG A 81 -15.94 3.80 -4.09
C ARG A 81 -14.90 3.27 -3.08
N ALA A 82 -15.32 2.41 -2.14
CA ALA A 82 -14.44 1.86 -1.14
C ALA A 82 -13.39 0.89 -1.75
N ASP A 83 -13.72 0.28 -2.88
CA ASP A 83 -12.82 -0.66 -3.57
C ASP A 83 -11.69 0.07 -4.32
N ILE A 84 -11.96 1.29 -4.80
CA ILE A 84 -11.03 2.07 -5.64
C ILE A 84 -10.39 3.25 -4.92
N ILE A 85 -10.78 3.56 -3.68
CA ILE A 85 -10.10 4.59 -2.90
C ILE A 85 -8.65 4.16 -2.65
N ILE A 86 -7.71 5.00 -3.03
CA ILE A 86 -6.30 4.70 -2.86
C ILE A 86 -6.01 4.71 -1.36
N HIS A 87 -5.33 3.68 -0.88
CA HIS A 87 -4.80 3.65 0.47
C HIS A 87 -3.29 3.79 0.38
N ARG A 88 -2.70 4.58 1.28
CA ARG A 88 -1.24 4.74 1.39
C ARG A 88 -0.78 4.17 2.73
N ILE A 89 0.44 3.66 2.78
CA ILE A 89 1.06 3.29 4.06
C ILE A 89 1.09 4.50 4.99
N ASP A 90 0.50 4.34 6.16
CA ASP A 90 0.71 5.24 7.28
C ASP A 90 2.06 4.91 7.91
N VAL A 91 3.07 5.61 7.43
CA VAL A 91 4.46 5.46 7.88
C VAL A 91 4.60 5.61 9.39
N LYS A 92 3.80 6.49 10.02
CA LYS A 92 3.85 6.70 11.47
C LYS A 92 3.34 5.46 12.20
N GLU A 93 2.22 4.91 11.74
CA GLU A 93 1.64 3.70 12.30
C GLU A 93 2.54 2.46 12.08
N LEU A 94 3.16 2.35 10.91
CA LEU A 94 4.16 1.32 10.63
C LEU A 94 5.35 1.42 11.60
N CYS A 95 5.95 2.60 11.76
CA CYS A 95 7.05 2.80 12.70
C CYS A 95 6.62 2.48 14.15
N ARG A 96 5.41 2.87 14.56
CA ARG A 96 4.87 2.56 15.89
C ARG A 96 4.76 1.04 16.12
N GLN A 97 4.26 0.29 15.13
CA GLN A 97 4.15 -1.16 15.23
C GLN A 97 5.52 -1.84 15.29
N ILE A 98 6.49 -1.39 14.47
CA ILE A 98 7.88 -1.90 14.52
C ILE A 98 8.52 -1.60 15.88
N ALA A 99 8.41 -0.37 16.37
CA ALA A 99 8.93 0.02 17.69
C ALA A 99 8.36 -0.87 18.80
N THR A 100 7.05 -1.13 18.75
CA THR A 100 6.38 -2.00 19.72
C THR A 100 6.88 -3.45 19.62
N ALA A 101 6.99 -4.00 18.41
CA ALA A 101 7.42 -5.37 18.18
C ALA A 101 8.88 -5.62 18.61
N LEU A 102 9.74 -4.60 18.47
CA LEU A 102 11.15 -4.65 18.83
C LEU A 102 11.45 -4.15 20.25
N GLY A 103 10.44 -3.68 21.00
CA GLY A 103 10.62 -3.15 22.35
C GLY A 103 11.48 -1.87 22.40
N LEU A 104 11.38 -1.02 21.37
CA LEU A 104 12.18 0.19 21.27
C LEU A 104 11.65 1.30 22.18
N SER A 105 12.56 2.16 22.59
CA SER A 105 12.28 3.38 23.33
C SER A 105 12.25 4.60 22.40
N ALA A 106 11.61 5.69 22.84
CA ALA A 106 11.42 6.94 22.09
C ALA A 106 10.43 6.86 20.89
N PRO A 107 9.69 7.96 20.60
CA PRO A 107 8.76 8.01 19.48
C PRO A 107 9.50 8.14 18.14
N ALA A 108 8.96 7.51 17.10
CA ALA A 108 9.49 7.61 15.75
C ALA A 108 9.53 9.08 15.27
N THR A 109 10.64 9.48 14.64
CA THR A 109 10.81 10.81 14.05
C THR A 109 11.15 10.68 12.56
N LEU A 110 10.58 11.57 11.75
CA LEU A 110 10.89 11.68 10.33
C LEU A 110 12.29 12.29 10.21
N GLY A 111 13.23 11.55 9.60
CA GLY A 111 14.54 12.06 9.24
C GLY A 111 14.53 12.73 7.87
N ALA A 112 15.71 12.97 7.31
CA ALA A 112 15.87 13.45 5.93
C ALA A 112 15.81 12.28 4.93
N ALA A 113 15.30 12.54 3.72
CA ALA A 113 15.43 11.70 2.52
C ALA A 113 15.14 10.20 2.75
N ASP A 114 13.88 9.82 2.96
CA ASP A 114 13.42 8.42 3.05
C ASP A 114 13.91 7.61 4.26
N ILE A 115 14.68 8.22 5.16
CA ILE A 115 15.15 7.59 6.40
C ILE A 115 14.25 8.01 7.57
N LEU A 116 13.67 7.01 8.22
CA LEU A 116 12.77 7.16 9.36
C LEU A 116 13.46 6.63 10.60
N HIS A 117 13.59 7.45 11.65
CA HIS A 117 14.01 6.94 12.95
C HIS A 117 12.80 6.29 13.61
N VAL A 118 12.90 4.99 13.92
CA VAL A 118 11.81 4.19 14.49
C VAL A 118 11.81 4.24 16.02
N GLY A 119 13.00 4.28 16.61
CA GLY A 119 13.23 4.35 18.05
C GLY A 119 14.65 3.90 18.40
N ASP A 120 14.96 3.86 19.69
CA ASP A 120 16.26 3.46 20.23
C ASP A 120 16.17 2.09 20.92
N PHE A 121 17.07 1.18 20.56
CA PHE A 121 17.31 -0.06 21.27
C PHE A 121 18.31 0.17 22.41
N GLU A 122 17.91 -0.15 23.64
CA GLU A 122 18.72 0.02 24.86
C GLU A 122 18.99 -1.33 25.54
N PRO A 123 19.97 -2.12 25.07
CA PRO A 123 20.29 -3.42 25.69
C PRO A 123 21.01 -3.26 27.04
N ILE A 124 21.68 -2.13 27.26
CA ILE A 124 22.45 -1.81 28.46
C ILE A 124 22.12 -0.37 28.83
N LYS A 125 21.83 -0.11 30.11
CA LYS A 125 21.51 1.21 30.64
C LYS A 125 22.56 2.25 30.19
N GLY A 126 22.11 3.29 29.50
CA GLY A 126 22.95 4.38 29.02
C GLY A 126 23.59 4.15 27.64
N LYS A 127 23.38 3.00 26.98
CA LYS A 127 23.76 2.78 25.57
C LYS A 127 22.51 2.71 24.70
N ARG A 128 22.37 3.67 23.79
CA ARG A 128 21.28 3.76 22.82
C ARG A 128 21.80 3.45 21.42
N PHE A 129 21.10 2.56 20.74
CA PHE A 129 21.35 2.25 19.34
C PHE A 129 20.13 2.65 18.53
N PRO A 130 20.24 3.64 17.63
CA PRO A 130 19.12 4.07 16.83
C PRO A 130 18.73 2.98 15.83
N VAL A 131 17.44 2.68 15.77
CA VAL A 131 16.83 1.83 14.75
C VAL A 131 16.20 2.73 13.70
N THR A 132 16.63 2.58 12.45
CA THR A 132 16.13 3.36 11.32
C THR A 132 15.48 2.44 10.30
N LEU A 133 14.36 2.89 9.73
CA LEU A 133 13.67 2.27 8.60
C LEU A 133 13.91 3.14 7.37
N VAL A 134 14.30 2.52 6.25
CA VAL A 134 14.43 3.20 4.96
C VAL A 134 13.32 2.71 4.05
N LEU A 135 12.52 3.63 3.52
CA LEU A 135 11.42 3.32 2.61
C LEU A 135 11.55 4.19 1.38
N GLN A 136 11.47 3.61 0.19
CA GLN A 136 11.38 4.40 -1.03
C GLN A 136 9.98 4.99 -1.13
N THR A 137 9.80 6.22 -0.64
CA THR A 137 8.50 6.90 -0.66
C THR A 137 8.24 7.62 -1.98
N GLU A 138 9.30 7.94 -2.73
CA GLU A 138 9.20 8.43 -4.10
C GLU A 138 9.49 7.32 -5.12
N ARG A 139 8.48 6.99 -5.92
CA ARG A 139 8.67 6.39 -7.24
C ARG A 139 7.71 7.07 -8.20
N ASN A 140 8.14 7.20 -9.46
CA ASN A 140 7.27 7.21 -10.64
C ASN A 140 6.17 6.14 -10.49
N ALA A 141 5.10 6.46 -9.77
CA ALA A 141 3.93 5.62 -9.73
C ALA A 141 3.23 5.85 -11.06
N PRO A 142 3.12 4.84 -11.95
CA PRO A 142 2.16 4.94 -13.04
C PRO A 142 0.81 5.28 -12.39
N SER A 143 0.10 6.25 -12.95
CA SER A 143 -1.19 6.73 -12.43
C SER A 143 -2.06 5.52 -12.10
N LEU A 144 -2.24 5.25 -10.80
CA LEU A 144 -3.07 4.17 -10.30
C LEU A 144 -4.52 4.47 -10.64
#